data_AF-A0A0F9L5V7-F1
#
_entry.id   AF-A0A0F9L5V7-F1
#
_cell.length_a   1.000
_cell.length_b   1.000
_cell.length_c   1.000
_cell.angle_alpha   90.00
_cell.angle_beta   90.00
_cell.angle_gamma   90.00
#
_symmetry.space_group_name_H-M   'P 1'
#
loop_
_entity.id
_entity.type
_entity.pdbx_description
1 polymer ?
#
loop_
_entity_poly.entity_id
_entity_poly.type
_entity_poly.pdbx_seq_one_letter_code
_entity_poly.pdbx_strand_id
1 'polypeptide(L)'
;MKTVKLNLGSGNCPIDGYENVEIKNGQKAYPLDYEDESIDEIRAAHILEHFGRGETLDVLKDWTRKLKPTGTLKIAVPDFAKIVDEYKSGEPQAVGHLCGGQVDEHDLHKNIFDRRSLTSLLEKVGLVDIKHWDSKVKDCSSLPVSLNLQGTKPNGNPEIQEILDGFTAKKSNKYSQYGEDGITEAIFERIGAEERWVLEVGASDGILFSNSRQYVEQGWHAILIESEKLAYERLVDNCKDYPNAIPVRGEVGVDFTLDEILSKHNAPKHLDLMIIDIDGQDYHVWNAMMDYSPRVMIAEYNPKAESEYIPKHGTPSTDHQLDQAGQTAMIRMGSSKGYCACITTPVNIIMLHSSIFEATKDHEDIAGSNIRCNVPHTEHVPAVNPDEEEQVTVSASITAIMSAPRIGFVNNLMIAAKTLVPLGIQIEVGYGVFWGQILSRMFQEQIDKGIEWIVTLDYDSYYLREHFLTLARLMGEYPEKDCIMPIQIKREEDTILAGVNDTAKANCEYDATTDLIPVDTGHFGCTFFRLSAFEKLKKPWFLPIPDKDGGWGDGRVDEDMYFWKNWRESGNNISLTPQVSIGHMQLMITWPGKFERGSKPVHQYLNNVEKKGIPEHCKVSKDYIPKQIKN
;
A
#
# COMPACT_ATOMS: atom_id res chain seq x y z
N MET A 1 13.91 31.10 10.96
CA MET A 1 15.37 30.82 10.83
C MET A 1 15.76 31.00 9.37
N LYS A 2 17.01 31.40 9.09
CA LYS A 2 17.52 31.52 7.72
C LYS A 2 17.61 30.11 7.10
N THR A 3 17.02 29.90 5.94
CA THR A 3 17.15 28.64 5.19
C THR A 3 18.58 28.52 4.67
N VAL A 4 19.24 27.39 4.94
CA VAL A 4 20.62 27.11 4.52
C VAL A 4 20.56 25.99 3.47
N LYS A 5 21.09 26.26 2.28
CA LYS A 5 21.18 25.27 1.19
C LYS A 5 22.59 25.24 0.65
N LEU A 6 23.16 24.05 0.48
CA LEU A 6 24.52 23.89 -0.05
C LEU A 6 24.52 23.33 -1.46
N ASN A 7 25.37 23.88 -2.32
CA ASN A 7 25.68 23.34 -3.64
C ASN A 7 27.15 22.90 -3.66
N LEU A 8 27.38 21.60 -3.48
CA LEU A 8 28.71 20.99 -3.41
C LEU A 8 29.23 20.69 -4.81
N GLY A 9 30.48 21.08 -5.09
CA GLY A 9 31.09 20.90 -6.41
C GLY A 9 30.50 21.85 -7.44
N SER A 10 30.25 23.11 -7.05
CA SER A 10 29.56 24.08 -7.91
C SER A 10 30.27 24.34 -9.25
N GLY A 11 31.57 24.06 -9.34
CA GLY A 11 32.38 24.33 -10.53
C GLY A 11 32.23 25.77 -10.98
N ASN A 12 31.98 25.96 -12.28
CA ASN A 12 31.70 27.27 -12.89
C ASN A 12 30.20 27.63 -12.89
N CYS A 13 29.36 26.88 -12.18
CA CYS A 13 27.90 27.01 -12.19
C CYS A 13 27.34 27.25 -10.77
N PRO A 14 27.65 28.40 -10.14
CA PRO A 14 27.05 28.75 -8.86
C PRO A 14 25.53 28.90 -8.99
N ILE A 15 24.79 28.49 -7.96
CA ILE A 15 23.33 28.58 -7.92
C ILE A 15 22.90 29.65 -6.91
N ASP A 16 22.09 30.60 -7.37
CA ASP A 16 21.52 31.63 -6.50
C ASP A 16 20.67 31.02 -5.39
N GLY A 17 20.86 31.50 -4.16
CA GLY A 17 20.18 30.97 -2.97
C GLY A 17 20.82 29.71 -2.38
N TYR A 18 21.93 29.23 -2.95
CA TYR A 18 22.79 28.21 -2.35
C TYR A 18 24.12 28.82 -1.92
N GLU A 19 24.65 28.33 -0.82
CA GLU A 19 26.06 28.48 -0.48
C GLU A 19 26.84 27.48 -1.32
N ASN A 20 27.67 27.99 -2.23
CA ASN A 20 28.38 27.20 -3.22
C ASN A 20 29.74 26.79 -2.64
N VAL A 21 29.98 25.48 -2.53
CA VAL A 21 31.18 24.88 -1.95
C VAL A 21 32.04 24.32 -3.07
N GLU A 22 33.26 24.86 -3.22
CA GLU A 22 34.15 24.54 -4.33
C GLU A 22 35.61 24.37 -3.87
N ILE A 23 36.26 23.28 -4.30
CA ILE A 23 37.63 22.97 -3.90
C ILE A 23 38.63 23.97 -4.49
N LYS A 24 38.34 24.51 -5.68
CA LYS A 24 39.15 25.58 -6.31
C LYS A 24 39.18 26.88 -5.48
N ASN A 25 38.22 27.06 -4.57
CA ASN A 25 38.16 28.16 -3.62
C ASN A 25 38.66 27.78 -2.21
N GLY A 26 39.25 26.59 -2.05
CA GLY A 26 39.76 26.06 -0.78
C GLY A 26 38.68 25.44 0.12
N GLN A 27 37.44 25.30 -0.34
CA GLN A 27 36.34 24.73 0.44
C GLN A 27 36.19 23.25 0.14
N LYS A 28 36.23 22.41 1.19
CA LYS A 28 36.10 20.97 1.04
C LYS A 28 34.63 20.56 1.06
N ALA A 29 34.26 19.65 0.16
CA ALA A 29 32.95 18.99 0.19
C ALA A 29 32.87 17.85 1.22
N TYR A 30 34.00 17.45 1.80
CA TYR A 30 34.06 16.48 2.90
C TYR A 30 35.39 16.62 3.70
N PRO A 31 35.34 16.62 5.04
CA PRO A 31 34.15 16.78 5.87
C PRO A 31 33.55 18.20 5.73
N LEU A 32 32.24 18.33 5.91
CA LEU A 32 31.54 19.62 5.87
C LEU A 32 31.72 20.39 7.18
N ASP A 33 32.21 21.63 7.08
CA ASP A 33 32.41 22.55 8.20
C ASP A 33 31.11 23.33 8.54
N TYR A 34 30.08 22.58 8.91
CA TYR A 34 28.77 23.08 9.33
C TYR A 34 28.33 22.37 10.62
N GLU A 35 27.44 22.98 11.39
CA GLU A 35 26.85 22.30 12.55
C GLU A 35 25.96 21.13 12.12
N ASP A 36 25.77 20.15 12.99
CA ASP A 36 24.82 19.08 12.73
C ASP A 36 23.40 19.64 12.70
N GLU A 37 22.57 19.06 11.83
CA GLU A 37 21.16 19.47 11.67
C GLU A 37 20.96 20.96 11.37
N SER A 38 21.90 21.59 10.66
CA SER A 38 21.82 23.02 10.33
C SER A 38 21.39 23.31 8.89
N ILE A 39 21.36 22.30 8.01
CA ILE A 39 21.18 22.48 6.56
C ILE A 39 19.82 21.96 6.11
N ASP A 40 19.08 22.76 5.34
CA ASP A 40 17.76 22.37 4.82
C ASP A 40 17.88 21.52 3.53
N GLU A 41 18.86 21.82 2.68
CA GLU A 41 19.09 21.07 1.44
C GLU A 41 20.57 21.00 1.09
N ILE A 42 21.08 19.81 0.77
CA ILE A 42 22.40 19.62 0.18
C ILE A 42 22.20 19.12 -1.25
N ARG A 43 22.81 19.81 -2.20
CA ARG A 43 22.89 19.38 -3.60
C ARG A 43 24.34 19.06 -3.93
N ALA A 44 24.61 17.85 -4.39
CA ALA A 44 25.92 17.36 -4.79
C ALA A 44 25.82 16.85 -6.24
N ALA A 45 26.31 17.63 -7.20
CA ALA A 45 26.23 17.27 -8.62
C ALA A 45 27.62 16.99 -9.18
N HIS A 46 27.82 15.76 -9.65
CA HIS A 46 29.05 15.25 -10.23
C HIS A 46 30.26 15.52 -9.33
N ILE A 47 30.16 15.03 -8.10
CA ILE A 47 31.19 15.15 -7.05
C ILE A 47 31.39 13.85 -6.26
N LEU A 48 30.32 13.06 -6.06
CA LEU A 48 30.40 11.83 -5.23
C LEU A 48 31.35 10.79 -5.85
N GLU A 49 31.41 10.72 -7.17
CA GLU A 49 32.27 9.85 -7.97
C GLU A 49 33.77 10.14 -7.82
N HIS A 50 34.14 11.32 -7.31
CA HIS A 50 35.53 11.70 -7.06
C HIS A 50 36.07 11.19 -5.71
N PHE A 51 35.18 10.68 -4.84
CA PHE A 51 35.57 10.00 -3.60
C PHE A 51 35.84 8.53 -3.84
N GLY A 52 36.79 7.96 -3.09
CA GLY A 52 37.08 6.53 -3.18
C GLY A 52 35.91 5.67 -2.70
N ARG A 53 35.84 4.43 -3.20
CA ARG A 53 34.83 3.43 -2.81
C ARG A 53 34.74 3.23 -1.29
N GLY A 54 35.88 3.23 -0.60
CA GLY A 54 35.95 3.09 0.86
C GLY A 54 35.53 4.34 1.64
N GLU A 55 35.54 5.51 1.00
CA GLU A 55 35.22 6.81 1.64
C GLU A 55 33.75 7.20 1.43
N THR A 56 33.11 6.67 0.37
CA THR A 56 31.78 7.09 -0.08
C THR A 56 30.72 7.04 1.04
N LEU A 57 30.72 5.99 1.87
CA LEU A 57 29.75 5.87 2.95
C LEU A 57 29.96 6.92 4.04
N ASP A 58 31.21 7.24 4.38
CA ASP A 58 31.52 8.22 5.42
C ASP A 58 31.19 9.65 4.95
N VAL A 59 31.40 9.93 3.65
CA VAL A 59 30.96 11.17 3.00
C VAL A 59 29.45 11.33 3.10
N LEU A 60 28.68 10.29 2.74
CA LEU A 60 27.22 10.33 2.80
C LEU A 60 26.67 10.41 4.23
N LYS A 61 27.33 9.76 5.20
CA LYS A 61 27.00 9.90 6.63
C LYS A 61 27.22 11.32 7.10
N ASP A 62 28.34 11.94 6.73
CA ASP A 62 28.63 13.33 7.08
C ASP A 62 27.57 14.27 6.51
N TRP A 63 27.29 14.19 5.19
CA TRP A 63 26.28 15.02 4.54
C TRP A 63 24.89 14.85 5.17
N THR A 64 24.47 13.61 5.39
CA THR A 64 23.16 13.32 5.98
C THR A 64 23.06 13.83 7.42
N ARG A 65 24.13 13.73 8.22
CA ARG A 65 24.19 14.26 9.57
C ARG A 65 24.02 15.78 9.63
N LYS A 66 24.55 16.52 8.64
CA LYS A 66 24.39 18.00 8.56
C LYS A 66 22.98 18.44 8.16
N LEU A 67 22.18 17.56 7.55
CA LEU A 67 20.79 17.89 7.21
C LEU A 67 19.93 18.00 8.47
N LYS A 68 19.05 18.99 8.49
CA LYS A 68 17.92 19.06 9.43
C LYS A 68 17.01 17.84 9.27
N PRO A 69 16.25 17.45 10.30
CA PRO A 69 15.06 16.60 10.09
C PRO A 69 14.21 17.16 8.95
N THR A 70 13.69 16.30 8.07
CA THR A 70 13.03 16.65 6.79
C THR A 70 13.91 17.32 5.72
N GLY A 71 15.20 17.54 6.00
CA GLY A 71 16.16 18.08 5.05
C GLY A 71 16.40 17.13 3.87
N THR A 72 16.72 17.67 2.70
CA THR A 72 16.85 16.86 1.47
C THR A 72 18.30 16.77 1.00
N LEU A 73 18.78 15.56 0.69
CA LEU A 73 20.03 15.32 -0.04
C LEU A 73 19.71 15.04 -1.51
N LYS A 74 20.27 15.80 -2.44
CA LYS A 74 20.16 15.60 -3.89
C LYS A 74 21.52 15.25 -4.46
N ILE A 75 21.63 14.09 -5.10
CA ILE A 75 22.86 13.61 -5.73
C ILE A 75 22.63 13.47 -7.23
N ALA A 76 23.60 13.92 -8.01
CA ALA A 76 23.74 13.59 -9.42
C ALA A 76 25.14 13.00 -9.65
N VAL A 77 25.20 11.87 -10.34
CA VAL A 77 26.45 11.16 -10.69
C VAL A 77 26.32 10.58 -12.11
N PRO A 78 27.42 10.22 -12.78
CA PRO A 78 27.36 9.50 -14.04
C PRO A 78 26.66 8.14 -13.89
N ASP A 79 25.65 7.87 -14.72
CA ASP A 79 24.86 6.63 -14.69
C ASP A 79 25.64 5.50 -15.38
N PHE A 80 26.20 4.59 -14.58
CA PHE A 80 27.03 3.51 -15.10
C PHE A 80 26.30 2.62 -16.11
N ALA A 81 24.99 2.37 -15.94
CA ALA A 81 24.23 1.57 -16.88
C ALA A 81 24.14 2.26 -18.26
N LYS A 82 23.87 3.57 -18.27
CA LYS A 82 23.85 4.36 -19.51
C LYS A 82 25.24 4.44 -20.15
N ILE A 83 26.30 4.58 -19.36
CA ILE A 83 27.68 4.60 -19.87
C ILE A 83 28.04 3.27 -20.55
N VAL A 84 27.60 2.15 -20.00
CA VAL A 84 27.80 0.83 -20.64
C VAL A 84 27.08 0.78 -21.99
N ASP A 85 25.88 1.33 -22.10
CA ASP A 85 25.15 1.39 -23.36
C ASP A 85 25.78 2.34 -24.38
N GLU A 86 26.26 3.51 -23.95
CA GLU A 86 27.07 4.43 -24.76
C GLU A 86 28.34 3.73 -25.28
N TYR A 87 29.07 3.03 -24.41
CA TYR A 87 30.26 2.28 -24.77
C TYR A 87 29.97 1.19 -25.82
N LYS A 88 28.89 0.41 -25.61
CA LYS A 88 28.44 -0.61 -26.58
C LYS A 88 28.04 -0.01 -27.92
N SER A 89 27.51 1.21 -27.92
CA SER A 89 27.10 1.93 -29.13
C SER A 89 28.28 2.58 -29.87
N GLY A 90 29.48 2.56 -29.29
CA GLY A 90 30.68 3.14 -29.86
C GLY A 90 30.80 4.66 -29.62
N GLU A 91 30.08 5.21 -28.65
CA GLU A 91 30.16 6.63 -28.31
C GLU A 91 31.54 6.96 -27.71
N PRO A 92 32.35 7.85 -28.32
CA PRO A 92 33.72 8.13 -27.86
C PRO A 92 33.80 8.73 -26.46
N GLN A 93 32.72 9.40 -26.01
CA GLN A 93 32.67 10.09 -24.72
C GLN A 93 32.47 9.14 -23.53
N ALA A 94 32.04 7.89 -23.76
CA ALA A 94 31.75 6.92 -22.70
C ALA A 94 32.92 6.70 -21.74
N VAL A 95 34.16 6.71 -22.24
CA VAL A 95 35.37 6.57 -21.42
C VAL A 95 35.56 7.77 -20.49
N GLY A 96 35.28 8.98 -20.97
CA GLY A 96 35.35 10.20 -20.16
C GLY A 96 34.25 10.24 -19.10
N HIS A 97 33.03 9.82 -19.44
CA HIS A 97 31.94 9.69 -18.46
C HIS A 97 32.29 8.68 -17.35
N LEU A 98 33.02 7.62 -17.69
CA LEU A 98 33.42 6.59 -16.74
C LEU A 98 34.60 7.02 -15.85
N CYS A 99 35.66 7.56 -16.44
CA CYS A 99 36.96 7.77 -15.78
C CYS A 99 37.21 9.22 -15.37
N GLY A 100 36.27 10.13 -15.62
CA GLY A 100 36.47 11.57 -15.57
C GLY A 100 37.07 12.10 -16.89
N GLY A 101 36.90 13.39 -17.15
CA GLY A 101 37.49 14.04 -18.32
C GLY A 101 39.01 14.18 -18.22
N GLN A 102 39.57 14.03 -17.01
CA GLN A 102 41.00 14.14 -16.69
C GLN A 102 41.63 15.42 -17.19
N VAL A 103 40.86 16.52 -17.21
CA VAL A 103 41.36 17.84 -17.63
C VAL A 103 42.25 18.48 -16.57
N ASP A 104 42.07 18.11 -15.30
CA ASP A 104 42.89 18.50 -14.16
C ASP A 104 42.94 17.38 -13.10
N GLU A 105 43.70 17.58 -12.01
CA GLU A 105 43.88 16.58 -10.94
C GLU A 105 42.60 16.30 -10.13
N HIS A 106 41.57 17.14 -10.27
CA HIS A 106 40.28 17.00 -9.62
C HIS A 106 39.25 16.30 -10.51
N ASP A 107 39.46 16.23 -11.82
CA ASP A 107 38.58 15.58 -12.80
C ASP A 107 38.88 14.07 -12.98
N LEU A 108 38.99 13.34 -11.86
CA LEU A 108 39.22 11.90 -11.81
C LEU A 108 38.08 11.19 -11.08
N HIS A 109 37.32 10.36 -11.79
CA HIS A 109 36.30 9.50 -11.18
C HIS A 109 36.97 8.28 -10.54
N LYS A 110 36.80 8.11 -9.23
CA LYS A 110 37.33 7.00 -8.43
C LYS A 110 36.28 5.93 -8.11
N ASN A 111 35.01 6.25 -8.38
CA ASN A 111 33.88 5.38 -8.10
C ASN A 111 32.84 5.46 -9.23
N ILE A 112 32.00 4.43 -9.33
CA ILE A 112 30.92 4.30 -10.30
C ILE A 112 29.61 4.03 -9.57
N PHE A 113 28.51 4.51 -10.13
CA PHE A 113 27.19 4.36 -9.55
C PHE A 113 26.17 4.00 -10.61
N ASP A 114 25.27 3.11 -10.24
CA ASP A 114 24.00 2.88 -10.90
C ASP A 114 22.86 3.19 -9.92
N ARG A 115 21.62 3.14 -10.40
CA ARG A 115 20.45 3.40 -9.55
C ARG A 115 20.42 2.50 -8.31
N ARG A 116 20.79 1.23 -8.45
CA ARG A 116 20.76 0.23 -7.36
C ARG A 116 21.76 0.57 -6.26
N SER A 117 23.02 0.74 -6.63
CA SER A 117 24.12 1.04 -5.71
C SER A 117 23.95 2.38 -5.02
N LEU A 118 23.49 3.42 -5.73
CA LEU A 118 23.25 4.73 -5.14
C LEU A 118 22.04 4.70 -4.19
N THR A 119 20.91 4.08 -4.57
CA THR A 119 19.76 3.94 -3.67
C THR A 119 20.16 3.21 -2.37
N SER A 120 20.88 2.09 -2.46
CA SER A 120 21.32 1.34 -1.27
C SER A 120 22.22 2.17 -0.36
N LEU A 121 23.10 3.02 -0.93
CA LEU A 121 23.94 3.91 -0.15
C LEU A 121 23.14 5.01 0.57
N LEU A 122 22.13 5.59 -0.10
CA LEU A 122 21.25 6.60 0.49
C LEU A 122 20.38 6.03 1.62
N GLU A 123 19.83 4.83 1.43
CA GLU A 123 19.07 4.11 2.47
C GLU A 123 19.98 3.77 3.67
N LYS A 124 21.21 3.31 3.43
CA LYS A 124 22.17 2.97 4.50
C LYS A 124 22.56 4.15 5.39
N VAL A 125 22.47 5.38 4.90
CA VAL A 125 22.72 6.58 5.70
C VAL A 125 21.46 7.16 6.33
N GLY A 126 20.32 6.45 6.22
CA GLY A 126 19.07 6.78 6.90
C GLY A 126 18.17 7.75 6.13
N LEU A 127 18.38 7.93 4.82
CA LEU A 127 17.48 8.74 3.99
C LEU A 127 16.28 7.90 3.50
N VAL A 128 15.11 8.52 3.46
CA VAL A 128 13.84 7.94 2.99
C VAL A 128 13.28 8.72 1.79
N ASP A 129 12.18 8.25 1.19
CA ASP A 129 11.55 8.88 0.00
C ASP A 129 12.57 9.06 -1.15
N ILE A 130 13.35 8.00 -1.42
CA ILE A 130 14.36 8.02 -2.47
C ILE A 130 13.66 8.08 -3.83
N LYS A 131 13.87 9.19 -4.56
CA LYS A 131 13.22 9.41 -5.85
C LYS A 131 14.11 10.13 -6.84
N HIS A 132 13.74 10.02 -8.11
CA HIS A 132 14.39 10.78 -9.17
C HIS A 132 14.11 12.28 -9.03
N TRP A 133 15.08 13.13 -9.41
CA TRP A 133 14.87 14.57 -9.53
C TRP A 133 15.42 15.13 -10.84
N ASP A 134 14.69 16.07 -11.43
CA ASP A 134 15.12 16.76 -12.65
C ASP A 134 15.85 18.06 -12.31
N SER A 135 17.00 18.26 -12.97
CA SER A 135 17.74 19.49 -12.80
C SER A 135 17.05 20.67 -13.46
N LYS A 136 16.87 21.73 -12.69
CA LYS A 136 16.36 23.03 -13.17
C LYS A 136 17.49 23.96 -13.61
N VAL A 137 18.74 23.56 -13.40
CA VAL A 137 19.96 24.32 -13.74
C VAL A 137 20.70 23.58 -14.85
N LYS A 138 21.27 24.33 -15.79
CA LYS A 138 21.97 23.77 -16.95
C LYS A 138 23.42 23.45 -16.59
N ASP A 139 23.62 22.39 -15.81
CA ASP A 139 24.93 21.84 -15.42
C ASP A 139 25.02 20.33 -15.71
N CYS A 140 26.05 19.64 -15.21
CA CYS A 140 26.26 18.21 -15.45
C CYS A 140 25.07 17.33 -15.02
N SER A 141 24.29 17.76 -14.02
CA SER A 141 23.09 17.03 -13.59
C SER A 141 21.92 17.08 -14.60
N SER A 142 22.04 17.90 -15.65
CA SER A 142 21.08 17.95 -16.76
C SER A 142 21.47 17.10 -17.96
N LEU A 143 22.64 16.43 -17.92
CA LEU A 143 23.12 15.56 -18.99
C LEU A 143 22.28 14.27 -19.09
N PRO A 144 22.05 13.73 -20.30
CA PRO A 144 21.31 12.48 -20.49
C PRO A 144 21.91 11.29 -19.72
N VAL A 145 23.24 11.25 -19.59
CA VAL A 145 24.00 10.22 -18.87
C VAL A 145 23.92 10.39 -17.34
N SER A 146 23.33 11.46 -16.82
CA SER A 146 23.25 11.69 -15.38
C SER A 146 22.21 10.78 -14.71
N LEU A 147 22.58 10.20 -13.57
CA LEU A 147 21.69 9.55 -12.61
C LEU A 147 21.44 10.53 -11.47
N ASN A 148 20.19 10.95 -11.30
CA ASN A 148 19.80 11.94 -10.32
C ASN A 148 18.87 11.30 -9.29
N LEU A 149 19.33 11.14 -8.05
CA LEU A 149 18.52 10.66 -6.93
C LEU A 149 18.48 11.69 -5.81
N GLN A 150 17.35 11.79 -5.14
CA GLN A 150 17.21 12.57 -3.92
C GLN A 150 16.58 11.73 -2.82
N GLY A 151 16.99 11.98 -1.58
CA GLY A 151 16.42 11.39 -0.39
C GLY A 151 16.15 12.46 0.67
N THR A 152 15.20 12.19 1.55
CA THR A 152 14.80 13.08 2.64
C THR A 152 15.29 12.48 3.94
N LYS A 153 15.97 13.27 4.78
CA LYS A 153 16.24 12.87 6.16
C LYS A 153 14.90 12.79 6.88
N PRO A 154 14.53 11.64 7.48
CA PRO A 154 13.27 11.52 8.20
C PRO A 154 13.08 12.67 9.19
N ASN A 155 11.83 13.03 9.46
CA ASN A 155 11.54 13.85 10.63
C ASN A 155 11.80 12.97 11.87
N GLY A 156 13.06 12.83 12.26
CA GLY A 156 13.40 12.12 13.48
C GLY A 156 12.85 12.93 14.63
N ASN A 157 11.78 12.46 15.27
CA ASN A 157 11.45 12.92 16.60
C ASN A 157 12.57 12.37 17.51
N PRO A 158 13.41 13.22 18.15
CA PRO A 158 14.49 12.74 19.00
C PRO A 158 14.00 11.80 20.10
N GLU A 159 12.78 12.00 20.60
CA GLU A 159 12.13 11.13 21.59
C GLU A 159 11.83 9.75 21.01
N ILE A 160 11.38 9.67 19.74
CA ILE A 160 11.18 8.38 19.06
C ILE A 160 12.52 7.70 18.84
N GLN A 161 13.56 8.44 18.43
CA GLN A 161 14.88 7.86 18.24
C GLN A 161 15.44 7.32 19.56
N GLU A 162 15.29 8.04 20.67
CA GLU A 162 15.71 7.56 22.00
C GLU A 162 14.95 6.28 22.41
N ILE A 163 13.65 6.19 22.08
CA ILE A 163 12.86 4.97 22.32
C ILE A 163 13.41 3.79 21.49
N LEU A 164 13.65 3.99 20.19
CA LEU A 164 14.19 2.95 19.30
C LEU A 164 15.61 2.54 19.71
N ASP A 165 16.45 3.49 20.11
CA ASP A 165 17.77 3.25 20.67
C ASP A 165 17.68 2.45 21.97
N GLY A 166 16.70 2.77 22.83
CA GLY A 166 16.40 2.01 24.05
C GLY A 166 16.04 0.55 23.78
N PHE A 167 15.25 0.27 22.74
CA PHE A 167 14.94 -1.10 22.33
C PHE A 167 16.19 -1.83 21.81
N THR A 168 16.99 -1.19 20.96
CA THR A 168 18.20 -1.81 20.40
C THR A 168 19.33 -1.96 21.41
N ALA A 169 19.37 -1.14 22.47
CA ALA A 169 20.32 -1.28 23.57
C ALA A 169 20.12 -2.57 24.38
N LYS A 170 18.92 -3.17 24.33
CA LYS A 170 18.60 -4.43 25.01
C LYS A 170 18.86 -5.69 24.17
N LYS A 171 19.44 -5.58 22.97
CA LYS A 171 19.77 -6.73 22.11
C LYS A 171 20.44 -7.88 22.86
N SER A 172 19.84 -9.07 22.79
CA SER A 172 20.39 -10.32 23.34
C SER A 172 19.90 -11.52 22.54
N ASN A 173 20.66 -12.62 22.56
CA ASN A 173 20.34 -13.86 21.86
C ASN A 173 20.33 -15.02 22.86
N LYS A 174 19.17 -15.29 23.45
CA LYS A 174 18.94 -16.55 24.17
C LYS A 174 18.59 -17.67 23.17
N TYR A 175 17.77 -17.35 22.18
CA TYR A 175 17.31 -18.21 21.10
C TYR A 175 17.48 -17.55 19.72
N SER A 176 17.20 -16.25 19.59
CA SER A 176 17.25 -15.48 18.34
C SER A 176 18.67 -15.35 17.74
N GLN A 177 18.79 -14.85 16.51
CA GLN A 177 20.06 -14.76 15.79
C GLN A 177 20.80 -13.42 15.97
N TYR A 178 20.10 -12.28 16.00
CA TYR A 178 20.69 -10.94 15.90
C TYR A 178 20.18 -9.91 16.92
N GLY A 179 19.66 -10.41 18.04
CA GLY A 179 19.29 -9.64 19.22
C GLY A 179 17.78 -9.51 19.43
N GLU A 180 16.97 -10.15 18.59
CA GLU A 180 15.51 -10.04 18.56
C GLU A 180 14.87 -10.40 19.91
N ASP A 181 15.40 -11.35 20.68
CA ASP A 181 14.87 -11.72 21.99
C ASP A 181 14.77 -10.48 22.92
N GLY A 182 15.90 -9.78 23.08
CA GLY A 182 15.97 -8.63 23.98
C GLY A 182 15.31 -7.37 23.41
N ILE A 183 15.27 -7.23 22.06
CA ILE A 183 14.54 -6.14 21.42
C ILE A 183 13.04 -6.30 21.64
N THR A 184 12.50 -7.49 21.40
CA THR A 184 11.06 -7.74 21.52
C THR A 184 10.62 -7.71 22.99
N GLU A 185 11.46 -8.18 23.91
CA GLU A 185 11.25 -8.00 25.35
C GLU A 185 11.15 -6.50 25.71
N ALA A 186 12.09 -5.67 25.21
CA ALA A 186 12.07 -4.22 25.44
C ALA A 186 10.81 -3.54 24.87
N ILE A 187 10.33 -4.00 23.71
CA ILE A 187 9.09 -3.52 23.10
C ILE A 187 7.91 -3.86 24.01
N PHE A 188 7.73 -5.12 24.41
CA PHE A 188 6.60 -5.52 25.25
C PHE A 188 6.66 -4.99 26.69
N GLU A 189 7.85 -4.70 27.24
CA GLU A 189 7.98 -3.93 28.47
C GLU A 189 7.41 -2.51 28.33
N ARG A 190 7.52 -1.90 27.15
CA ARG A 190 7.05 -0.54 26.86
C ARG A 190 5.55 -0.51 26.54
N ILE A 191 5.08 -1.39 25.66
CA ILE A 191 3.70 -1.37 25.13
C ILE A 191 2.75 -2.32 25.87
N GLY A 192 3.28 -3.18 26.75
CA GLY A 192 2.53 -4.25 27.41
C GLY A 192 2.16 -5.40 26.47
N ALA A 193 1.88 -6.58 27.02
CA ALA A 193 1.23 -7.67 26.31
C ALA A 193 -0.25 -7.73 26.72
N GLU A 194 -1.15 -7.88 25.75
CA GLU A 194 -2.60 -7.88 25.98
C GLU A 194 -3.12 -9.32 26.03
N GLU A 195 -3.06 -10.02 24.91
CA GLU A 195 -3.67 -11.36 24.76
C GLU A 195 -2.68 -12.50 25.08
N ARG A 196 -1.38 -12.22 25.04
CA ARG A 196 -0.26 -13.16 25.15
C ARG A 196 -0.31 -14.28 24.11
N TRP A 197 -0.49 -13.88 22.85
CA TRP A 197 -0.46 -14.79 21.70
C TRP A 197 0.74 -14.54 20.79
N VAL A 198 1.36 -15.62 20.35
CA VAL A 198 2.45 -15.61 19.36
C VAL A 198 2.19 -16.61 18.24
N LEU A 199 2.46 -16.20 17.00
CA LEU A 199 2.54 -17.11 15.85
C LEU A 199 3.93 -17.02 15.23
N GLU A 200 4.56 -18.16 14.93
CA GLU A 200 5.81 -18.24 14.18
C GLU A 200 5.65 -19.18 12.98
N VAL A 201 5.89 -18.65 11.77
CA VAL A 201 5.96 -19.42 10.53
C VAL A 201 7.42 -19.65 10.19
N GLY A 202 7.80 -20.90 9.95
CA GLY A 202 9.22 -21.29 9.81
C GLY A 202 9.86 -21.59 11.16
N ALA A 203 9.09 -22.20 12.08
CA ALA A 203 9.52 -22.40 13.46
C ALA A 203 10.68 -23.41 13.61
N SER A 204 11.03 -24.18 12.57
CA SER A 204 12.10 -25.17 12.58
C SER A 204 11.94 -26.16 13.75
N ASP A 205 12.89 -26.22 14.69
CA ASP A 205 12.80 -27.04 15.90
C ASP A 205 12.24 -26.28 17.13
N GLY A 206 11.86 -25.01 16.96
CA GLY A 206 11.30 -24.14 17.99
C GLY A 206 12.32 -23.68 19.03
N ILE A 207 13.63 -23.86 18.81
CA ILE A 207 14.69 -23.46 19.73
C ILE A 207 15.80 -22.71 19.01
N LEU A 208 16.41 -23.33 18.00
CA LEU A 208 17.54 -22.74 17.30
C LEU A 208 17.05 -21.60 16.40
N PHE A 209 17.52 -20.38 16.67
CA PHE A 209 17.12 -19.16 15.96
C PHE A 209 15.64 -18.79 16.08
N SER A 210 14.90 -19.41 17.00
CA SER A 210 13.49 -19.07 17.22
C SER A 210 13.35 -17.66 17.78
N ASN A 211 12.45 -16.88 17.19
CA ASN A 211 12.04 -15.56 17.66
C ASN A 211 10.81 -15.63 18.60
N SER A 212 10.23 -16.82 18.80
CA SER A 212 9.06 -17.03 19.68
C SER A 212 9.36 -17.80 20.98
N ARG A 213 10.46 -18.57 21.05
CA ARG A 213 10.71 -19.53 22.13
C ARG A 213 10.64 -18.92 23.54
N GLN A 214 11.12 -17.70 23.72
CA GLN A 214 11.03 -17.05 25.04
C GLN A 214 9.58 -16.83 25.50
N TYR A 215 8.65 -16.56 24.58
CA TYR A 215 7.24 -16.34 24.88
C TYR A 215 6.53 -17.67 25.16
N VAL A 216 6.91 -18.74 24.44
CA VAL A 216 6.49 -20.11 24.75
C VAL A 216 6.86 -20.48 26.20
N GLU A 217 8.10 -20.18 26.62
CA GLU A 217 8.55 -20.44 27.99
C GLU A 217 7.85 -19.60 29.05
N GLN A 218 7.37 -18.41 28.67
CA GLN A 218 6.54 -17.55 29.50
C GLN A 218 5.06 -17.96 29.53
N GLY A 219 4.69 -19.04 28.83
CA GLY A 219 3.35 -19.60 28.82
C GLY A 219 2.37 -18.90 27.87
N TRP A 220 2.85 -18.12 26.90
CA TRP A 220 2.00 -17.53 25.86
C TRP A 220 1.35 -18.63 25.02
N HIS A 221 0.18 -18.34 24.47
CA HIS A 221 -0.45 -19.21 23.47
C HIS A 221 0.34 -19.09 22.17
N ALA A 222 0.92 -20.21 21.73
CA ALA A 222 1.86 -20.22 20.60
C ALA A 222 1.41 -21.17 19.51
N ILE A 223 1.31 -20.68 18.27
CA ILE A 223 1.14 -21.51 17.08
C ILE A 223 2.47 -21.51 16.33
N LEU A 224 3.08 -22.68 16.18
CA LEU A 224 4.42 -22.83 15.62
C LEU A 224 4.33 -23.70 14.37
N ILE A 225 4.52 -23.10 13.19
CA ILE A 225 4.31 -23.76 11.90
C ILE A 225 5.64 -24.15 11.27
N GLU A 226 5.77 -25.41 10.88
CA GLU A 226 6.95 -25.95 10.20
C GLU A 226 6.56 -26.93 9.09
N SER A 227 7.12 -26.78 7.89
CA SER A 227 6.77 -27.59 6.72
C SER A 227 7.64 -28.85 6.58
N GLU A 228 8.92 -28.76 6.95
CA GLU A 228 9.88 -29.84 6.87
C GLU A 228 9.61 -30.87 7.97
N LYS A 229 9.51 -32.15 7.58
CA LYS A 229 9.04 -33.21 8.46
C LYS A 229 9.97 -33.43 9.66
N LEU A 230 11.28 -33.49 9.45
CA LEU A 230 12.22 -33.79 10.53
C LEU A 230 12.35 -32.61 11.50
N ALA A 231 12.29 -31.37 11.02
CA ALA A 231 12.22 -30.17 11.83
C ALA A 231 10.95 -30.15 12.68
N TYR A 232 9.79 -30.40 12.06
CA TYR A 232 8.52 -30.51 12.76
C TYR A 232 8.52 -31.60 13.85
N GLU A 233 9.09 -32.78 13.59
CA GLU A 233 9.19 -33.84 14.61
C GLU A 233 10.01 -33.37 15.83
N ARG A 234 11.11 -32.63 15.61
CA ARG A 234 11.88 -32.02 16.70
C ARG A 234 11.09 -30.92 17.43
N LEU A 235 10.36 -30.09 16.69
CA LEU A 235 9.50 -29.06 17.26
C LEU A 235 8.46 -29.67 18.22
N VAL A 236 7.80 -30.75 17.82
CA VAL A 236 6.85 -31.47 18.68
C VAL A 236 7.52 -31.95 19.97
N ASP A 237 8.70 -32.57 19.88
CA ASP A 237 9.45 -33.03 21.05
C ASP A 237 9.88 -31.87 21.96
N ASN A 238 10.26 -30.72 21.39
CA ASN A 238 10.69 -29.53 22.10
C ASN A 238 9.54 -28.72 22.73
N CYS A 239 8.30 -28.94 22.27
CA CYS A 239 7.09 -28.32 22.78
C CYS A 239 6.33 -29.18 23.80
N LYS A 240 6.70 -30.45 24.01
CA LYS A 240 5.95 -31.40 24.86
C LYS A 240 5.68 -30.91 26.29
N ASP A 241 6.58 -30.11 26.85
CA ASP A 241 6.51 -29.59 28.22
C ASP A 241 5.77 -28.23 28.29
N TYR A 242 5.28 -27.72 27.15
CA TYR A 242 4.63 -26.42 26.99
C TYR A 242 3.21 -26.60 26.43
N PRO A 243 2.19 -26.78 27.28
CA PRO A 243 0.84 -27.15 26.83
C PRO A 243 0.14 -26.08 25.98
N ASN A 244 0.59 -24.83 26.06
CA ASN A 244 0.07 -23.71 25.26
C ASN A 244 0.75 -23.56 23.89
N ALA A 245 1.79 -24.36 23.62
CA ALA A 245 2.46 -24.40 22.33
C ALA A 245 1.85 -25.47 21.43
N ILE A 246 1.44 -25.06 20.24
CA ILE A 246 0.75 -25.89 19.25
C ILE A 246 1.63 -25.98 18.01
N PRO A 247 2.43 -27.05 17.87
CA PRO A 247 3.12 -27.36 16.63
C PRO A 247 2.13 -27.70 15.52
N VAL A 248 2.32 -27.11 14.34
CA VAL A 248 1.51 -27.37 13.14
C VAL A 248 2.45 -27.73 12.00
N ARG A 249 2.17 -28.86 11.34
CA ARG A 249 2.90 -29.26 10.13
C ARG A 249 2.21 -28.76 8.88
N GLY A 250 2.89 -27.98 8.06
CA GLY A 250 2.42 -27.61 6.72
C GLY A 250 3.08 -26.37 6.15
N GLU A 251 2.83 -26.13 4.86
CA GLU A 251 3.32 -24.98 4.11
C GLU A 251 2.20 -23.93 3.94
N VAL A 252 2.44 -22.72 4.46
CA VAL A 252 1.48 -21.62 4.38
C VAL A 252 1.36 -21.13 2.94
N GLY A 253 0.13 -21.00 2.44
CA GLY A 253 -0.18 -20.67 1.05
C GLY A 253 -0.32 -21.89 0.13
N VAL A 254 0.03 -23.10 0.61
CA VAL A 254 -0.17 -24.36 -0.11
C VAL A 254 -1.18 -25.25 0.63
N ASP A 255 -0.93 -25.54 1.90
CA ASP A 255 -1.77 -26.42 2.72
C ASP A 255 -2.91 -25.66 3.42
N PHE A 256 -2.65 -24.41 3.82
CA PHE A 256 -3.58 -23.52 4.51
C PHE A 256 -3.10 -22.07 4.45
N THR A 257 -3.98 -21.12 4.75
CA THR A 257 -3.67 -19.70 4.93
C THR A 257 -3.38 -19.37 6.41
N LEU A 258 -2.77 -18.20 6.67
CA LEU A 258 -2.58 -17.72 8.04
C LEU A 258 -3.91 -17.46 8.76
N ASP A 259 -4.89 -16.89 8.05
CA ASP A 259 -6.20 -16.58 8.62
C ASP A 259 -6.94 -17.86 9.07
N GLU A 260 -6.85 -18.94 8.27
CA GLU A 260 -7.43 -20.25 8.60
C GLU A 260 -6.78 -20.88 9.84
N ILE A 261 -5.44 -20.92 9.91
CA ILE A 261 -4.77 -21.58 11.03
C ILE A 261 -4.95 -20.81 12.35
N LEU A 262 -4.91 -19.48 12.31
CA LEU A 262 -5.20 -18.63 13.47
C LEU A 262 -6.65 -18.83 13.93
N SER A 263 -7.61 -18.81 13.00
CA SER A 263 -9.04 -18.99 13.31
C SER A 263 -9.31 -20.37 13.92
N LYS A 264 -8.73 -21.43 13.34
CA LYS A 264 -8.86 -22.82 13.83
C LYS A 264 -8.41 -22.98 15.28
N HIS A 265 -7.44 -22.18 15.72
CA HIS A 265 -6.90 -22.21 17.07
C HIS A 265 -7.47 -21.13 17.98
N ASN A 266 -8.50 -20.39 17.55
CA ASN A 266 -9.14 -19.30 18.29
C ASN A 266 -8.15 -18.20 18.71
N ALA A 267 -7.18 -17.90 17.85
CA ALA A 267 -6.28 -16.79 18.08
C ALA A 267 -7.05 -15.45 18.01
N PRO A 268 -6.70 -14.46 18.84
CA PRO A 268 -7.30 -13.13 18.79
C PRO A 268 -6.88 -12.41 17.51
N LYS A 269 -7.78 -11.58 16.97
CA LYS A 269 -7.53 -10.78 15.74
C LYS A 269 -6.33 -9.82 15.89
N HIS A 270 -6.10 -9.35 17.11
CA HIS A 270 -4.97 -8.49 17.49
C HIS A 270 -3.97 -9.22 18.40
N LEU A 271 -3.52 -10.42 18.02
CA LEU A 271 -2.46 -11.12 18.74
C LEU A 271 -1.20 -10.26 18.94
N ASP A 272 -0.45 -10.54 19.99
CA ASP A 272 0.66 -9.69 20.39
C ASP A 272 1.84 -9.75 19.42
N LEU A 273 2.24 -10.95 19.00
CA LEU A 273 3.43 -11.15 18.19
C LEU A 273 3.16 -12.12 17.03
N MET A 274 3.62 -11.74 15.83
CA MET A 274 3.67 -12.64 14.69
C MET A 274 5.04 -12.57 14.03
N ILE A 275 5.60 -13.73 13.73
CA ILE A 275 6.88 -13.92 13.07
C ILE A 275 6.65 -14.70 11.76
N ILE A 276 7.18 -14.18 10.67
CA ILE A 276 7.25 -14.86 9.37
C ILE A 276 8.72 -14.88 8.95
N ASP A 277 9.31 -16.06 9.02
CA ASP A 277 10.74 -16.31 8.79
C ASP A 277 10.89 -17.67 8.09
N ILE A 278 10.51 -17.72 6.80
CA ILE A 278 10.46 -18.95 6.01
C ILE A 278 11.55 -19.03 4.93
N ASP A 279 12.52 -18.13 4.95
CA ASP A 279 13.62 -18.09 3.99
C ASP A 279 13.15 -18.05 2.52
N GLY A 280 12.04 -17.36 2.22
CA GLY A 280 11.47 -17.38 0.87
C GLY A 280 10.28 -16.44 0.65
N GLN A 281 9.07 -17.01 0.57
CA GLN A 281 7.87 -16.31 0.10
C GLN A 281 7.20 -15.45 1.19
N ASP A 282 7.98 -14.96 2.17
CA ASP A 282 7.54 -14.19 3.35
C ASP A 282 6.63 -13.02 2.98
N TYR A 283 7.01 -12.27 1.93
CA TYR A 283 6.21 -11.19 1.37
C TYR A 283 4.80 -11.65 0.98
N HIS A 284 4.68 -12.79 0.29
CA HIS A 284 3.40 -13.29 -0.21
C HIS A 284 2.57 -13.92 0.88
N VAL A 285 3.20 -14.65 1.81
CA VAL A 285 2.56 -15.20 3.00
C VAL A 285 1.93 -14.09 3.82
N TRP A 286 2.68 -13.02 4.12
CA TRP A 286 2.13 -11.89 4.85
C TRP A 286 1.10 -11.10 4.02
N ASN A 287 1.38 -10.86 2.73
CA ASN A 287 0.47 -10.13 1.86
C ASN A 287 -0.92 -10.79 1.76
N ALA A 288 -0.96 -12.13 1.74
CA ALA A 288 -2.19 -12.91 1.67
C ALA A 288 -3.03 -12.91 2.95
N MET A 289 -2.46 -12.54 4.10
CA MET A 289 -3.18 -12.43 5.37
C MET A 289 -4.07 -11.19 5.37
N MET A 290 -5.37 -11.36 5.64
CA MET A 290 -6.35 -10.28 5.54
C MET A 290 -7.11 -10.02 6.85
N ASP A 291 -7.29 -11.02 7.70
CA ASP A 291 -8.23 -10.93 8.82
C ASP A 291 -7.57 -10.61 10.15
N TYR A 292 -6.25 -10.79 10.27
CA TYR A 292 -5.49 -10.57 11.50
C TYR A 292 -4.58 -9.36 11.38
N SER A 293 -4.44 -8.63 12.50
CA SER A 293 -3.54 -7.48 12.61
C SER A 293 -2.77 -7.56 13.93
N PRO A 294 -1.69 -8.37 13.97
CA PRO A 294 -0.80 -8.46 15.13
C PRO A 294 -0.31 -7.09 15.63
N ARG A 295 -0.08 -6.96 16.93
CA ARG A 295 0.45 -5.72 17.53
C ARG A 295 1.91 -5.49 17.12
N VAL A 296 2.70 -6.57 17.11
CA VAL A 296 4.11 -6.60 16.68
C VAL A 296 4.31 -7.65 15.59
N MET A 297 4.92 -7.25 14.48
CA MET A 297 5.33 -8.12 13.37
C MET A 297 6.86 -8.22 13.32
N ILE A 298 7.36 -9.43 13.11
CA ILE A 298 8.74 -9.69 12.69
C ILE A 298 8.65 -10.38 11.34
N ALA A 299 9.28 -9.81 10.32
CA ALA A 299 9.29 -10.39 9.00
C ALA A 299 10.70 -10.41 8.41
N GLU A 300 11.06 -11.54 7.82
CA GLU A 300 12.36 -11.71 7.18
C GLU A 300 12.43 -10.92 5.87
N TYR A 301 13.64 -10.47 5.53
CA TYR A 301 13.98 -9.90 4.25
C TYR A 301 15.39 -10.30 3.84
N ASN A 302 15.67 -10.29 2.53
CA ASN A 302 17.00 -10.57 2.03
C ASN A 302 17.84 -9.28 1.92
N PRO A 303 18.91 -9.09 2.74
CA PRO A 303 19.76 -7.91 2.67
C PRO A 303 20.63 -7.82 1.39
N LYS A 304 20.68 -8.89 0.59
CA LYS A 304 21.41 -8.94 -0.69
C LYS A 304 20.51 -8.65 -1.90
N ALA A 305 19.19 -8.80 -1.76
CA ALA A 305 18.23 -8.49 -2.80
C ALA A 305 18.19 -6.98 -3.08
N GLU A 306 17.64 -6.58 -4.23
CA GLU A 306 17.34 -5.16 -4.45
C GLU A 306 16.28 -4.72 -3.44
N SER A 307 16.42 -3.53 -2.86
CA SER A 307 15.58 -3.09 -1.73
C SER A 307 14.07 -3.13 -2.04
N GLU A 308 13.67 -2.81 -3.28
CA GLU A 308 12.28 -2.88 -3.74
C GLU A 308 11.90 -4.21 -4.42
N TYR A 309 12.80 -5.19 -4.43
CA TYR A 309 12.53 -6.46 -5.09
C TYR A 309 11.40 -7.22 -4.38
N ILE A 310 10.45 -7.68 -5.18
CA ILE A 310 9.39 -8.60 -4.75
C ILE A 310 9.59 -9.91 -5.54
N PRO A 311 9.78 -11.06 -4.87
CA PRO A 311 9.97 -12.33 -5.53
C PRO A 311 8.71 -12.71 -6.30
N LYS A 312 8.85 -13.46 -7.41
CA LYS A 312 7.68 -13.98 -8.13
C LYS A 312 7.02 -15.08 -7.31
N HIS A 313 5.70 -15.00 -7.19
CA HIS A 313 4.90 -15.98 -6.45
C HIS A 313 5.06 -17.39 -7.03
N GLY A 314 5.40 -18.37 -6.18
CA GLY A 314 5.33 -19.80 -6.50
C GLY A 314 6.42 -20.33 -7.45
N THR A 315 7.49 -19.58 -7.70
CA THR A 315 8.65 -20.08 -8.45
C THR A 315 9.91 -20.00 -7.60
N PRO A 316 10.37 -21.12 -7.02
CA PRO A 316 11.73 -21.21 -6.48
C PRO A 316 12.70 -20.94 -7.62
N SER A 317 13.48 -19.89 -7.50
CA SER A 317 14.54 -19.58 -8.43
C SER A 317 15.75 -20.47 -8.16
N THR A 318 16.64 -20.60 -9.13
CA THR A 318 17.92 -21.32 -8.95
C THR A 318 18.94 -20.51 -8.14
N ASP A 319 18.60 -19.28 -7.76
CA ASP A 319 19.42 -18.39 -6.96
C ASP A 319 18.57 -17.95 -5.76
N HIS A 320 18.76 -18.60 -4.62
CA HIS A 320 18.02 -18.34 -3.38
C HIS A 320 17.92 -16.85 -3.00
N GLN A 321 18.80 -15.98 -3.52
CA GLN A 321 18.67 -14.53 -3.34
C GLN A 321 17.43 -13.90 -4.01
N LEU A 322 16.82 -14.55 -4.99
CA LEU A 322 15.64 -14.08 -5.72
C LEU A 322 14.33 -14.68 -5.18
N ASP A 323 14.40 -15.49 -4.12
CA ASP A 323 13.21 -16.13 -3.54
C ASP A 323 12.56 -15.28 -2.46
N GLN A 324 13.31 -14.32 -1.91
CA GLN A 324 12.92 -13.41 -0.82
C GLN A 324 12.82 -11.95 -1.27
N ALA A 325 11.99 -11.18 -0.55
CA ALA A 325 11.82 -9.76 -0.81
C ALA A 325 12.96 -8.90 -0.24
N GLY A 326 13.18 -7.74 -0.87
CA GLY A 326 14.07 -6.71 -0.36
C GLY A 326 13.47 -5.92 0.80
N GLN A 327 14.33 -5.18 1.51
CA GLN A 327 13.97 -4.42 2.71
C GLN A 327 12.83 -3.42 2.49
N THR A 328 12.95 -2.51 1.52
CA THR A 328 11.93 -1.50 1.22
C THR A 328 10.62 -2.12 0.72
N ALA A 329 10.66 -3.25 0.01
CA ALA A 329 9.46 -3.99 -0.38
C ALA A 329 8.68 -4.50 0.84
N MET A 330 9.38 -5.12 1.80
CA MET A 330 8.76 -5.58 3.05
C MET A 330 8.21 -4.43 3.90
N ILE A 331 8.97 -3.34 4.04
CA ILE A 331 8.50 -2.13 4.77
C ILE A 331 7.24 -1.57 4.12
N ARG A 332 7.20 -1.42 2.78
CA ARG A 332 6.01 -0.92 2.08
C ARG A 332 4.80 -1.80 2.26
N MET A 333 4.99 -3.11 2.25
CA MET A 333 3.91 -4.05 2.48
C MET A 333 3.38 -3.94 3.92
N GLY A 334 4.25 -3.89 4.92
CA GLY A 334 3.86 -3.60 6.30
C GLY A 334 3.11 -2.27 6.42
N SER A 335 3.62 -1.19 5.81
CA SER A 335 2.93 0.12 5.81
C SER A 335 1.57 0.08 5.13
N SER A 336 1.40 -0.69 4.04
CA SER A 336 0.11 -0.88 3.39
C SER A 336 -0.92 -1.60 4.27
N LYS A 337 -0.45 -2.37 5.27
CA LYS A 337 -1.25 -3.07 6.27
C LYS A 337 -1.30 -2.34 7.63
N GLY A 338 -0.92 -1.06 7.67
CA GLY A 338 -1.02 -0.23 8.87
C GLY A 338 0.16 -0.33 9.84
N TYR A 339 1.33 -0.85 9.42
CA TYR A 339 2.51 -0.98 10.28
C TYR A 339 3.58 0.09 10.03
N CYS A 340 4.27 0.45 11.10
CA CYS A 340 5.46 1.28 11.07
C CYS A 340 6.70 0.42 11.36
N ALA A 341 7.66 0.40 10.44
CA ALA A 341 8.96 -0.23 10.65
C ALA A 341 9.74 0.55 11.72
N CYS A 342 10.06 -0.14 12.82
CA CYS A 342 10.69 0.46 13.99
C CYS A 342 12.17 0.09 14.06
N ILE A 343 12.49 -1.18 13.83
CA ILE A 343 13.84 -1.71 13.98
C ILE A 343 14.12 -2.69 12.85
N THR A 344 15.34 -2.66 12.33
CA THR A 344 15.84 -3.66 11.39
C THR A 344 17.05 -4.36 12.01
N THR A 345 17.02 -5.68 12.08
CA THR A 345 18.21 -6.50 12.31
C THR A 345 18.81 -6.90 10.94
N PRO A 346 19.94 -7.63 10.87
CA PRO A 346 20.57 -7.98 9.61
C PRO A 346 19.67 -8.69 8.58
N VAL A 347 18.66 -9.43 9.04
CA VAL A 347 17.74 -10.20 8.19
C VAL A 347 16.26 -10.01 8.55
N ASN A 348 15.93 -9.41 9.70
CA ASN A 348 14.54 -9.20 10.12
C ASN A 348 14.17 -7.73 10.20
N ILE A 349 12.90 -7.43 9.91
CA ILE A 349 12.27 -6.13 10.15
C ILE A 349 11.24 -6.31 11.25
N ILE A 350 11.36 -5.51 12.32
CA ILE A 350 10.42 -5.45 13.43
C ILE A 350 9.53 -4.22 13.24
N MET A 351 8.23 -4.48 13.17
CA MET A 351 7.19 -3.52 12.79
C MET A 351 6.10 -3.50 13.86
N LEU A 352 5.65 -2.30 14.24
CA LEU A 352 4.57 -2.11 15.20
C LEU A 352 3.33 -1.60 14.47
N HIS A 353 2.16 -2.09 14.84
CA HIS A 353 0.91 -1.60 14.27
C HIS A 353 0.66 -0.14 14.67
N SER A 354 0.16 0.67 13.73
CA SER A 354 0.11 2.13 13.90
C SER A 354 -0.82 2.59 15.04
N SER A 355 -1.83 1.78 15.37
CA SER A 355 -2.75 2.05 16.51
C SER A 355 -2.03 2.16 17.86
N ILE A 356 -0.86 1.54 18.01
CA ILE A 356 -0.05 1.64 19.24
C ILE A 356 0.40 3.08 19.48
N PHE A 357 0.64 3.85 18.42
CA PHE A 357 1.06 5.25 18.53
C PHE A 357 -0.11 6.19 18.80
N GLU A 358 -1.34 5.83 18.42
CA GLU A 358 -2.53 6.66 18.61
C GLU A 358 -3.03 6.68 20.05
N ALA A 359 -2.85 5.57 20.78
CA ALA A 359 -3.20 5.45 22.20
C ALA A 359 -2.42 6.39 23.14
N THR A 360 -1.37 7.07 22.65
CA THR A 360 -0.51 7.95 23.46
C THR A 360 -0.88 9.44 23.41
N LYS A 361 -1.93 9.84 22.67
CA LYS A 361 -2.31 11.27 22.54
C LYS A 361 -3.06 11.86 23.74
N ASP A 362 -3.43 11.07 24.74
CA ASP A 362 -4.10 11.56 25.94
C ASP A 362 -3.22 11.41 27.20
N HIS A 363 -2.03 12.02 27.23
CA HIS A 363 -1.35 12.34 28.51
C HIS A 363 -0.40 13.55 28.34
N GLU A 364 -0.98 14.75 28.23
CA GLU A 364 -0.35 15.92 28.85
C GLU A 364 -0.56 15.80 30.37
N ASP A 365 0.52 15.57 31.13
CA ASP A 365 0.90 16.43 32.25
C ASP A 365 2.16 15.96 33.00
N ILE A 366 3.03 16.95 33.24
CA ILE A 366 4.22 16.88 34.10
C ILE A 366 3.77 16.72 35.57
N ALA A 367 4.27 15.72 36.30
CA ALA A 367 4.90 15.88 37.63
C ALA A 367 5.04 14.56 38.42
N GLY A 368 6.27 14.31 38.89
CA GLY A 368 6.52 13.98 40.29
C GLY A 368 6.12 12.60 40.84
N SER A 369 7.13 11.72 40.95
CA SER A 369 7.40 10.83 42.09
C SER A 369 6.29 9.94 42.69
N ASN A 370 6.63 8.64 42.70
CA ASN A 370 6.30 7.61 43.68
C ASN A 370 4.94 6.87 43.62
N ILE A 371 5.05 5.61 43.13
CA ILE A 371 4.59 4.38 43.78
C ILE A 371 3.08 4.28 44.13
N ARG A 372 2.32 3.44 43.39
CA ARG A 372 1.98 2.04 43.77
C ARG A 372 0.90 1.46 42.84
N CYS A 373 1.08 0.20 42.47
CA CYS A 373 0.04 -0.68 41.93
C CYS A 373 -1.20 -0.68 42.82
N ASN A 374 -2.37 -0.64 42.19
CA ASN A 374 -3.59 -1.26 42.69
C ASN A 374 -4.46 -1.64 41.49
N VAL A 375 -4.45 -2.93 41.18
CA VAL A 375 -5.37 -3.56 40.23
C VAL A 375 -6.71 -3.74 40.95
N PRO A 376 -7.84 -3.22 40.43
CA PRO A 376 -9.15 -3.66 40.89
C PRO A 376 -9.48 -4.98 40.18
N HIS A 377 -9.60 -6.06 40.96
CA HIS A 377 -10.38 -7.21 40.54
C HIS A 377 -11.83 -6.77 40.33
N THR A 378 -12.39 -7.05 39.15
CA THR A 378 -13.85 -7.07 38.96
C THR A 378 -14.32 -8.49 38.69
N GLU A 379 -15.26 -8.88 39.54
CA GLU A 379 -15.94 -10.16 39.62
C GLU A 379 -16.78 -10.45 38.36
N HIS A 380 -16.89 -11.74 38.05
CA HIS A 380 -17.95 -12.39 37.27
C HIS A 380 -18.68 -11.56 36.20
N VAL A 381 -18.10 -11.53 35.00
CA VAL A 381 -18.91 -11.48 33.78
C VAL A 381 -19.50 -12.89 33.59
N PRO A 382 -20.83 -13.04 33.40
CA PRO A 382 -21.41 -14.36 33.15
C PRO A 382 -20.78 -14.93 31.88
N ALA A 383 -20.29 -16.16 31.95
CA ALA A 383 -19.77 -16.88 30.80
C ALA A 383 -20.88 -16.96 29.74
N VAL A 384 -20.63 -16.34 28.58
CA VAL A 384 -21.33 -16.70 27.37
C VAL A 384 -20.81 -18.09 27.01
N ASN A 385 -21.74 -19.03 26.91
CA ASN A 385 -21.44 -20.42 26.60
C ASN A 385 -20.81 -20.47 25.19
N PRO A 386 -19.57 -20.95 25.01
CA PRO A 386 -18.85 -20.85 23.74
C PRO A 386 -19.31 -21.87 22.67
N ASP A 387 -20.40 -22.60 22.91
CA ASP A 387 -20.91 -23.62 22.01
C ASP A 387 -21.93 -23.08 20.97
N GLU A 388 -22.09 -21.76 20.81
CA GLU A 388 -23.08 -21.18 19.87
C GLU A 388 -22.58 -19.99 19.00
N GLU A 389 -21.28 -19.87 18.72
CA GLU A 389 -20.85 -19.11 17.53
C GLU A 389 -20.53 -20.11 16.41
N GLU A 390 -21.56 -20.44 15.63
CA GLU A 390 -21.39 -21.07 14.32
C GLU A 390 -20.37 -20.26 13.52
N GLN A 391 -19.17 -20.82 13.29
CA GLN A 391 -18.33 -20.37 12.19
C GLN A 391 -19.14 -20.56 10.91
N VAL A 392 -19.80 -19.49 10.45
CA VAL A 392 -20.59 -19.53 9.23
C VAL A 392 -19.63 -19.62 8.07
N THR A 393 -19.26 -20.84 7.68
CA THR A 393 -18.58 -21.08 6.42
C THR A 393 -19.59 -20.85 5.31
N VAL A 394 -19.65 -19.63 4.79
CA VAL A 394 -20.54 -19.31 3.69
C VAL A 394 -19.90 -19.80 2.39
N SER A 395 -20.26 -21.03 2.01
CA SER A 395 -20.03 -21.51 0.65
C SER A 395 -21.18 -21.01 -0.21
N ALA A 396 -20.90 -20.04 -1.08
CA ALA A 396 -21.85 -19.56 -2.07
C ALA A 396 -21.26 -19.71 -3.47
N SER A 397 -22.07 -20.17 -4.41
CA SER A 397 -21.77 -20.06 -5.84
C SER A 397 -21.86 -18.59 -6.27
N ILE A 398 -20.78 -18.07 -6.87
CA ILE A 398 -20.68 -16.67 -7.29
C ILE A 398 -20.42 -16.56 -8.79
N THR A 399 -21.21 -15.74 -9.48
CA THR A 399 -20.96 -15.32 -10.86
C THR A 399 -20.91 -13.80 -10.95
N ALA A 400 -20.01 -13.27 -11.79
CA ALA A 400 -19.98 -11.86 -12.15
C ALA A 400 -20.72 -11.61 -13.47
N ILE A 401 -21.58 -10.59 -13.50
CA ILE A 401 -22.28 -10.16 -14.72
C ILE A 401 -21.99 -8.71 -15.06
N MET A 402 -21.89 -8.42 -16.34
CA MET A 402 -21.66 -7.08 -16.86
C MET A 402 -22.48 -6.84 -18.11
N SER A 403 -23.28 -5.76 -18.13
CA SER A 403 -23.86 -5.24 -19.37
C SER A 403 -22.90 -4.23 -19.98
N ALA A 404 -22.35 -4.52 -21.15
CA ALA A 404 -21.34 -3.66 -21.77
C ALA A 404 -21.50 -3.54 -23.30
N PRO A 405 -21.05 -2.42 -23.89
CA PRO A 405 -20.82 -2.35 -25.32
C PRO A 405 -19.70 -3.32 -25.74
N ARG A 406 -19.58 -3.59 -27.04
CA ARG A 406 -18.49 -4.42 -27.60
C ARG A 406 -17.11 -3.77 -27.49
N ILE A 407 -17.05 -2.53 -27.03
CA ILE A 407 -15.86 -1.72 -26.81
C ILE A 407 -15.92 -1.28 -25.35
N GLY A 408 -14.85 -1.49 -24.59
CA GLY A 408 -14.80 -1.13 -23.18
C GLY A 408 -13.41 -0.67 -22.76
N PHE A 409 -13.27 -0.27 -21.50
CA PHE A 409 -11.97 0.08 -20.94
C PHE A 409 -11.14 -1.18 -20.73
N VAL A 410 -9.98 -1.27 -21.38
CA VAL A 410 -9.04 -2.39 -21.18
C VAL A 410 -8.67 -2.53 -19.71
N ASN A 411 -8.55 -1.41 -18.98
CA ASN A 411 -8.25 -1.41 -17.55
C ASN A 411 -9.34 -2.14 -16.73
N ASN A 412 -10.63 -1.91 -17.00
CA ASN A 412 -11.72 -2.64 -16.34
C ASN A 412 -11.59 -4.15 -16.56
N LEU A 413 -11.38 -4.56 -17.83
CA LEU A 413 -11.24 -5.97 -18.18
C LEU A 413 -10.04 -6.62 -17.48
N MET A 414 -8.89 -5.93 -17.43
CA MET A 414 -7.70 -6.44 -16.77
C MET A 414 -7.89 -6.57 -15.25
N ILE A 415 -8.64 -5.67 -14.62
CA ILE A 415 -8.97 -5.74 -13.19
C ILE A 415 -9.91 -6.91 -12.91
N ALA A 416 -10.99 -7.02 -13.68
CA ALA A 416 -11.93 -8.13 -13.55
C ALA A 416 -11.21 -9.47 -13.73
N ALA A 417 -10.33 -9.58 -14.73
CA ALA A 417 -9.51 -10.76 -14.94
C ALA A 417 -8.56 -11.05 -13.76
N LYS A 418 -7.81 -10.06 -13.28
CA LYS A 418 -6.88 -10.23 -12.14
C LYS A 418 -7.59 -10.56 -10.82
N THR A 419 -8.83 -10.11 -10.66
CA THR A 419 -9.58 -10.25 -9.40
C THR A 419 -10.37 -11.56 -9.38
N LEU A 420 -11.13 -11.84 -10.44
CA LEU A 420 -12.15 -12.89 -10.44
C LEU A 420 -11.63 -14.23 -10.95
N VAL A 421 -10.72 -14.23 -11.93
CA VAL A 421 -10.18 -15.48 -12.51
C VAL A 421 -9.41 -16.31 -11.49
N PRO A 422 -8.53 -15.74 -10.64
CA PRO A 422 -7.85 -16.52 -9.60
C PRO A 422 -8.81 -17.11 -8.56
N LEU A 423 -10.00 -16.55 -8.42
CA LEU A 423 -11.04 -17.02 -7.51
C LEU A 423 -11.98 -18.06 -8.16
N GLY A 424 -11.75 -18.41 -9.43
CA GLY A 424 -12.62 -19.31 -10.19
C GLY A 424 -14.00 -18.73 -10.52
N ILE A 425 -14.19 -17.42 -10.34
CA ILE A 425 -15.48 -16.74 -10.57
C ILE A 425 -15.62 -16.43 -12.06
N GLN A 426 -16.71 -16.90 -12.65
CA GLN A 426 -17.00 -16.65 -14.06
C GLN A 426 -17.47 -15.22 -14.28
N ILE A 427 -17.05 -14.63 -15.41
CA ILE A 427 -17.49 -13.32 -15.85
C ILE A 427 -18.35 -13.52 -17.11
N GLU A 428 -19.63 -13.18 -17.02
CA GLU A 428 -20.52 -13.14 -18.17
C GLU A 428 -20.74 -11.70 -18.62
N VAL A 429 -20.69 -11.49 -19.93
CA VAL A 429 -20.86 -10.16 -20.53
C VAL A 429 -22.05 -10.19 -21.49
N GLY A 430 -23.06 -9.39 -21.17
CA GLY A 430 -24.22 -9.17 -22.02
C GLY A 430 -24.02 -7.96 -22.93
N TYR A 431 -24.19 -8.14 -24.23
CA TYR A 431 -24.02 -7.08 -25.22
C TYR A 431 -25.35 -6.49 -25.69
N GLY A 432 -25.41 -5.16 -25.80
CA GLY A 432 -26.53 -4.44 -26.42
C GLY A 432 -26.70 -3.03 -25.87
N VAL A 433 -27.76 -2.34 -26.33
CA VAL A 433 -28.05 -0.94 -25.96
C VAL A 433 -29.13 -0.80 -24.88
N PHE A 434 -29.82 -1.89 -24.53
CA PHE A 434 -30.89 -1.90 -23.54
C PHE A 434 -30.39 -2.52 -22.24
N TRP A 435 -29.72 -1.71 -21.43
CA TRP A 435 -29.03 -2.12 -20.19
C TRP A 435 -29.95 -2.93 -19.25
N GLY A 436 -31.14 -2.43 -18.91
CA GLY A 436 -32.07 -3.12 -18.01
C GLY A 436 -32.59 -4.46 -18.55
N GLN A 437 -32.81 -4.55 -19.87
CA GLN A 437 -33.23 -5.81 -20.51
C GLN A 437 -32.10 -6.84 -20.54
N ILE A 438 -30.85 -6.40 -20.72
CA ILE A 438 -29.68 -7.26 -20.71
C ILE A 438 -29.48 -7.84 -19.31
N LEU A 439 -29.43 -6.98 -18.29
CA LEU A 439 -29.30 -7.42 -16.91
C LEU A 439 -30.46 -8.33 -16.50
N SER A 440 -31.70 -8.01 -16.88
CA SER A 440 -32.85 -8.88 -16.61
C SER A 440 -32.66 -10.32 -17.11
N ARG A 441 -32.12 -10.49 -18.34
CA ARG A 441 -31.84 -11.83 -18.88
C ARG A 441 -30.69 -12.51 -18.15
N MET A 442 -29.60 -11.78 -17.89
CA MET A 442 -28.43 -12.34 -17.20
C MET A 442 -28.77 -12.78 -15.78
N PHE A 443 -29.48 -11.97 -15.01
CA PHE A 443 -29.99 -12.36 -13.68
C PHE A 443 -30.88 -13.61 -13.79
N GLN A 444 -31.82 -13.65 -14.75
CA GLN A 444 -32.67 -14.83 -14.94
C GLN A 444 -31.86 -16.09 -15.27
N GLU A 445 -30.88 -15.98 -16.16
CA GLU A 445 -30.00 -17.09 -16.54
C GLU A 445 -29.19 -17.61 -15.35
N GLN A 446 -28.72 -16.74 -14.46
CA GLN A 446 -28.00 -17.17 -13.26
C GLN A 446 -28.92 -17.80 -12.21
N ILE A 447 -30.15 -17.31 -12.06
CA ILE A 447 -31.19 -17.96 -11.24
C ILE A 447 -31.49 -19.36 -11.77
N ASP A 448 -31.65 -19.50 -13.09
CA ASP A 448 -31.93 -20.80 -13.72
C ASP A 448 -30.76 -21.79 -13.55
N LYS A 449 -29.52 -21.28 -13.44
CA LYS A 449 -28.30 -22.07 -13.14
C LYS A 449 -28.15 -22.43 -11.65
N GLY A 450 -29.01 -21.89 -10.79
CA GLY A 450 -28.94 -22.09 -9.34
C GLY A 450 -27.76 -21.39 -8.66
N ILE A 451 -27.28 -20.28 -9.24
CA ILE A 451 -26.26 -19.44 -8.61
C ILE A 451 -26.86 -18.75 -7.39
N GLU A 452 -26.10 -18.63 -6.31
CA GLU A 452 -26.57 -18.05 -5.05
C GLU A 452 -26.32 -16.56 -4.99
N TRP A 453 -25.09 -16.14 -5.32
CA TRP A 453 -24.67 -14.75 -5.30
C TRP A 453 -24.24 -14.28 -6.67
N ILE A 454 -24.58 -13.03 -6.95
CA ILE A 454 -24.18 -12.40 -8.19
C ILE A 454 -23.53 -11.06 -7.88
N VAL A 455 -22.40 -10.81 -8.53
CA VAL A 455 -21.77 -9.50 -8.51
C VAL A 455 -22.07 -8.81 -9.84
N THR A 456 -22.67 -7.64 -9.80
CA THR A 456 -22.80 -6.80 -10.99
C THR A 456 -21.55 -5.96 -11.14
N LEU A 457 -21.13 -5.76 -12.39
CA LEU A 457 -19.99 -4.92 -12.74
C LEU A 457 -20.44 -3.91 -13.80
N ASP A 458 -20.21 -2.62 -13.53
CA ASP A 458 -20.22 -1.61 -14.57
C ASP A 458 -18.88 -1.63 -15.31
N TYR A 459 -18.92 -1.46 -16.64
CA TYR A 459 -17.74 -1.56 -17.50
C TYR A 459 -16.72 -0.43 -17.27
N ASP A 460 -17.08 0.57 -16.48
CA ASP A 460 -16.29 1.72 -16.06
C ASP A 460 -16.11 1.80 -14.54
N SER A 461 -16.41 0.74 -13.79
CA SER A 461 -15.98 0.64 -12.40
C SER A 461 -14.52 0.24 -12.29
N TYR A 462 -13.78 0.82 -11.34
CA TYR A 462 -12.40 0.47 -11.01
C TYR A 462 -12.32 0.02 -9.55
N TYR A 463 -11.94 -1.23 -9.33
CA TYR A 463 -11.83 -1.82 -7.99
C TYR A 463 -10.57 -2.68 -7.90
N LEU A 464 -10.18 -3.06 -6.69
CA LEU A 464 -9.04 -3.94 -6.44
C LEU A 464 -9.53 -5.29 -5.91
N ARG A 465 -8.62 -6.26 -5.79
CA ARG A 465 -8.99 -7.62 -5.35
C ARG A 465 -9.51 -7.60 -3.92
N GLU A 466 -8.86 -6.85 -3.05
CA GLU A 466 -9.22 -6.60 -1.67
C GLU A 466 -10.62 -5.98 -1.53
N HIS A 467 -11.03 -5.08 -2.44
CA HIS A 467 -12.38 -4.52 -2.45
C HIS A 467 -13.42 -5.62 -2.68
N PHE A 468 -13.17 -6.47 -3.69
CA PHE A 468 -14.06 -7.58 -4.01
C PHE A 468 -14.15 -8.59 -2.87
N LEU A 469 -13.01 -8.99 -2.31
CA LEU A 469 -12.96 -9.96 -1.20
C LEU A 469 -13.64 -9.42 0.06
N THR A 470 -13.46 -8.14 0.36
CA THR A 470 -14.15 -7.49 1.49
C THR A 470 -15.66 -7.49 1.31
N LEU A 471 -16.16 -7.16 0.11
CA LEU A 471 -17.59 -7.23 -0.19
C LEU A 471 -18.15 -8.66 -0.11
N ALA A 472 -17.41 -9.66 -0.59
CA ALA A 472 -17.80 -11.06 -0.48
C ALA A 472 -17.85 -11.53 0.98
N ARG A 473 -16.87 -11.14 1.80
CA ARG A 473 -16.84 -11.40 3.25
C ARG A 473 -18.06 -10.79 3.94
N LEU A 474 -18.31 -9.49 3.72
CA LEU A 474 -19.48 -8.80 4.27
C LEU A 474 -20.79 -9.43 3.80
N MET A 475 -20.87 -9.87 2.55
CA MET A 475 -22.06 -10.60 2.08
C MET A 475 -22.26 -11.88 2.90
N GLY A 476 -21.19 -12.62 3.20
CA GLY A 476 -21.24 -13.82 4.04
C GLY A 476 -21.62 -13.56 5.49
N GLU A 477 -20.99 -12.57 6.12
CA GLU A 477 -21.19 -12.22 7.54
C GLU A 477 -22.60 -11.71 7.84
N TYR A 478 -23.25 -11.09 6.86
CA TYR A 478 -24.57 -10.51 7.01
C TYR A 478 -25.61 -11.27 6.15
N PRO A 479 -26.04 -12.48 6.55
CA PRO A 479 -26.96 -13.33 5.80
C PRO A 479 -28.35 -12.72 5.59
N GLU A 480 -28.75 -11.80 6.45
CA GLU A 480 -30.00 -11.06 6.37
C GLU A 480 -30.00 -9.95 5.31
N LYS A 481 -28.84 -9.62 4.73
CA LYS A 481 -28.73 -8.55 3.73
C LYS A 481 -29.00 -9.06 2.33
N ASP A 482 -29.93 -8.47 1.61
CA ASP A 482 -30.21 -8.92 0.23
C ASP A 482 -29.19 -8.36 -0.77
N CYS A 483 -28.59 -7.19 -0.49
CA CYS A 483 -27.62 -6.52 -1.35
C CYS A 483 -26.62 -5.69 -0.54
N ILE A 484 -25.34 -5.75 -0.93
CA ILE A 484 -24.26 -4.93 -0.37
C ILE A 484 -23.47 -4.27 -1.50
N MET A 485 -23.23 -2.96 -1.38
CA MET A 485 -22.47 -2.18 -2.36
C MET A 485 -21.34 -1.37 -1.72
N PRO A 486 -20.25 -1.09 -2.46
CA PRO A 486 -19.21 -0.16 -2.03
C PRO A 486 -19.64 1.30 -2.21
N ILE A 487 -18.79 2.24 -1.75
CA ILE A 487 -18.89 3.65 -2.13
C ILE A 487 -18.39 3.82 -3.57
N GLN A 488 -19.18 4.48 -4.41
CA GLN A 488 -18.75 4.98 -5.71
C GLN A 488 -19.29 6.39 -5.97
N ILE A 489 -18.46 7.25 -6.56
CA ILE A 489 -18.86 8.62 -6.93
C ILE A 489 -19.49 8.62 -8.33
N LYS A 490 -20.47 9.49 -8.52
CA LYS A 490 -21.15 9.72 -9.80
C LYS A 490 -20.20 10.34 -10.81
N ARG A 491 -20.36 9.99 -12.09
CA ARG A 491 -19.54 10.56 -13.15
C ARG A 491 -19.73 12.06 -13.26
N GLU A 492 -18.63 12.79 -13.45
CA GLU A 492 -18.59 14.24 -13.63
C GLU A 492 -19.22 15.08 -12.49
N GLU A 493 -19.46 14.46 -11.33
CA GLU A 493 -20.06 15.06 -10.14
C GLU A 493 -19.30 14.60 -8.88
N ASP A 494 -19.46 15.31 -7.76
CA ASP A 494 -18.81 14.99 -6.49
C ASP A 494 -19.76 14.25 -5.52
N THR A 495 -20.80 13.61 -6.08
CA THR A 495 -21.89 12.98 -5.31
C THR A 495 -21.74 11.46 -5.27
N ILE A 496 -22.03 10.85 -4.12
CA ILE A 496 -22.04 9.38 -3.98
C ILE A 496 -23.25 8.80 -4.73
N LEU A 497 -23.07 7.67 -5.40
CA LEU A 497 -24.11 6.89 -6.06
C LEU A 497 -24.91 6.04 -5.07
N ALA A 498 -25.43 6.68 -4.03
CA ALA A 498 -26.32 6.07 -3.06
C ALA A 498 -27.45 7.05 -2.72
N GLY A 499 -28.68 6.54 -2.65
CA GLY A 499 -29.83 7.33 -2.24
C GLY A 499 -30.25 6.97 -0.83
N VAL A 500 -30.59 7.96 -0.03
CA VAL A 500 -31.34 7.83 1.22
C VAL A 500 -32.56 8.72 1.07
N ASN A 501 -33.73 8.33 1.60
CA ASN A 501 -34.99 9.09 1.52
C ASN A 501 -34.86 10.54 2.01
N ASP A 502 -33.77 10.86 2.71
CA ASP A 502 -33.29 12.21 2.98
C ASP A 502 -32.01 12.49 2.16
N THR A 503 -32.14 13.23 1.06
CA THR A 503 -31.02 13.59 0.17
C THR A 503 -29.93 14.39 0.86
N ALA A 504 -30.20 14.96 2.04
CA ALA A 504 -29.18 15.60 2.87
C ALA A 504 -28.20 14.59 3.49
N LYS A 505 -28.62 13.35 3.80
CA LYS A 505 -27.79 12.32 4.45
C LYS A 505 -26.84 11.58 3.52
N ALA A 506 -27.13 11.53 2.22
CA ALA A 506 -26.25 10.85 1.24
C ALA A 506 -24.87 11.52 1.08
N ASN A 507 -24.72 12.77 1.57
CA ASN A 507 -23.45 13.52 1.57
C ASN A 507 -22.92 13.80 2.99
N CYS A 508 -23.47 13.14 4.02
CA CYS A 508 -23.06 13.35 5.42
C CYS A 508 -21.94 12.40 5.83
N GLU A 509 -21.13 12.84 6.80
CA GLU A 509 -20.10 12.09 7.51
C GLU A 509 -20.60 10.68 7.86
N TYR A 510 -20.05 9.67 7.19
CA TYR A 510 -20.31 8.28 7.52
C TYR A 510 -19.49 7.91 8.74
N ASP A 511 -20.13 7.24 9.69
CA ASP A 511 -19.43 6.67 10.82
C ASP A 511 -18.54 5.52 10.33
N ALA A 512 -17.24 5.79 10.23
CA ALA A 512 -16.23 4.84 9.78
C ALA A 512 -16.13 3.60 10.70
N THR A 513 -16.80 3.60 11.85
CA THR A 513 -16.86 2.46 12.77
C THR A 513 -17.98 1.46 12.43
N THR A 514 -18.87 1.79 11.47
CA THR A 514 -19.95 0.89 11.04
C THR A 514 -19.57 0.09 9.80
N ASP A 515 -19.87 -1.21 9.80
CA ASP A 515 -19.60 -2.08 8.63
C ASP A 515 -20.57 -1.82 7.47
N LEU A 516 -21.85 -1.58 7.80
CA LEU A 516 -22.94 -1.47 6.85
C LEU A 516 -23.92 -0.34 7.23
N ILE A 517 -24.25 0.47 6.23
CA ILE A 517 -25.16 1.61 6.34
C ILE A 517 -26.37 1.34 5.43
N PRO A 518 -27.60 1.26 5.99
CA PRO A 518 -28.79 1.08 5.19
C PRO A 518 -29.00 2.24 4.22
N VAL A 519 -29.28 1.91 2.96
CA VAL A 519 -29.56 2.87 1.90
C VAL A 519 -30.83 2.49 1.17
N ASP A 520 -31.39 3.42 0.41
CA ASP A 520 -32.62 3.23 -0.36
C ASP A 520 -32.32 2.82 -1.80
N THR A 521 -31.27 3.38 -2.41
CA THR A 521 -30.86 3.09 -3.79
C THR A 521 -29.34 2.96 -3.88
N GLY A 522 -28.86 2.25 -4.90
CA GLY A 522 -27.44 2.04 -5.14
C GLY A 522 -27.02 2.04 -6.61
N HIS A 523 -25.75 1.75 -6.86
CA HIS A 523 -25.22 1.51 -8.20
C HIS A 523 -25.06 0.00 -8.45
N PHE A 524 -24.60 -0.35 -9.65
CA PHE A 524 -24.35 -1.73 -10.07
C PHE A 524 -22.84 -2.01 -10.28
N GLY A 525 -21.98 -1.03 -10.02
CA GLY A 525 -20.54 -1.16 -10.02
C GLY A 525 -19.99 -2.00 -8.85
N CYS A 526 -19.58 -3.24 -9.10
CA CYS A 526 -19.06 -4.15 -8.06
C CYS A 526 -20.03 -4.32 -6.89
N THR A 527 -21.30 -4.60 -7.21
CA THR A 527 -22.38 -4.70 -6.22
C THR A 527 -22.82 -6.15 -6.07
N PHE A 528 -22.89 -6.64 -4.84
CA PHE A 528 -23.27 -8.01 -4.52
C PHE A 528 -24.78 -8.11 -4.27
N PHE A 529 -25.38 -9.16 -4.82
CA PHE A 529 -26.77 -9.50 -4.60
C PHE A 529 -26.92 -10.97 -4.23
N ARG A 530 -27.84 -11.27 -3.33
CA ARG A 530 -28.41 -12.61 -3.16
C ARG A 530 -29.46 -12.83 -4.24
N LEU A 531 -29.30 -13.87 -5.04
CA LEU A 531 -30.25 -14.18 -6.11
C LEU A 531 -31.62 -14.64 -5.58
N SER A 532 -31.70 -15.20 -4.37
CA SER A 532 -32.97 -15.51 -3.70
C SER A 532 -33.86 -14.27 -3.50
N ALA A 533 -33.28 -13.08 -3.38
CA ALA A 533 -34.04 -11.84 -3.26
C ALA A 533 -34.80 -11.48 -4.55
N PHE A 534 -34.39 -12.00 -5.71
CA PHE A 534 -35.06 -11.77 -6.99
C PHE A 534 -36.40 -12.52 -7.10
N GLU A 535 -36.62 -13.57 -6.30
CA GLU A 535 -37.91 -14.29 -6.25
C GLU A 535 -39.05 -13.38 -5.78
N LYS A 536 -38.74 -12.40 -4.93
CA LYS A 536 -39.71 -11.45 -4.38
C LYS A 536 -40.06 -10.32 -5.37
N LEU A 537 -39.19 -10.06 -6.35
CA LEU A 537 -39.31 -8.94 -7.27
C LEU A 537 -40.42 -9.15 -8.30
N LYS A 538 -41.20 -8.09 -8.54
CA LYS A 538 -42.21 -8.08 -9.61
C LYS A 538 -41.52 -7.88 -10.97
N LYS A 539 -41.78 -8.76 -11.94
CA LYS A 539 -41.34 -8.55 -13.32
C LYS A 539 -42.23 -7.53 -14.04
N PRO A 540 -41.69 -6.70 -14.96
CA PRO A 540 -40.26 -6.59 -15.31
C PRO A 540 -39.45 -5.96 -14.17
N TRP A 541 -38.21 -6.43 -13.96
CA TRP A 541 -37.35 -5.90 -12.89
C TRP A 541 -36.85 -4.50 -13.17
N PHE A 542 -36.61 -4.19 -14.45
CA PHE A 542 -36.18 -2.89 -14.94
C PHE A 542 -37.26 -2.36 -15.89
N LEU A 543 -37.75 -1.16 -15.67
CA LEU A 543 -38.76 -0.53 -16.51
C LEU A 543 -38.59 0.99 -16.50
N PRO A 544 -38.28 1.62 -17.64
CA PRO A 544 -38.25 3.06 -17.72
C PRO A 544 -39.69 3.58 -17.86
N ILE A 545 -40.07 4.57 -17.06
CA ILE A 545 -41.40 5.18 -17.09
C ILE A 545 -41.25 6.64 -17.54
N PRO A 546 -41.93 7.06 -18.62
CA PRO A 546 -41.91 8.45 -19.04
C PRO A 546 -42.53 9.35 -17.97
N ASP A 547 -42.24 10.65 -18.03
CA ASP A 547 -42.91 11.63 -17.20
C ASP A 547 -44.44 11.67 -17.47
N LYS A 548 -45.17 12.43 -16.64
CA LYS A 548 -46.64 12.56 -16.72
C LYS A 548 -47.16 13.02 -18.11
N ASP A 549 -46.32 13.65 -18.92
CA ASP A 549 -46.65 14.18 -20.24
C ASP A 549 -46.18 13.24 -21.37
N GLY A 550 -45.62 12.07 -21.03
CA GLY A 550 -45.10 11.08 -21.97
C GLY A 550 -43.68 11.35 -22.45
N GLY A 551 -42.96 12.29 -21.83
CA GLY A 551 -41.59 12.67 -22.14
C GLY A 551 -40.52 11.90 -21.34
N TRP A 552 -39.26 12.14 -21.67
CA TRP A 552 -38.08 11.60 -20.98
C TRP A 552 -37.26 12.74 -20.34
N GLY A 553 -37.95 13.79 -19.89
CA GLY A 553 -37.36 14.93 -19.21
C GLY A 553 -37.26 14.73 -17.70
N ASP A 554 -37.34 15.84 -16.97
CA ASP A 554 -37.40 15.82 -15.51
C ASP A 554 -38.74 15.21 -15.04
N GLY A 555 -38.67 14.28 -14.08
CA GLY A 555 -39.85 13.57 -13.55
C GLY A 555 -40.11 12.21 -14.19
N ARG A 556 -39.28 11.78 -15.16
CA ARG A 556 -39.22 10.38 -15.60
C ARG A 556 -38.68 9.47 -14.50
N VAL A 557 -38.90 8.17 -14.63
CA VAL A 557 -38.24 7.14 -13.81
C VAL A 557 -37.30 6.34 -14.70
N ASP A 558 -36.00 6.44 -14.41
CA ASP A 558 -34.96 5.66 -15.08
C ASP A 558 -34.98 4.18 -14.60
N GLU A 559 -34.40 3.28 -15.40
CA GLU A 559 -34.50 1.83 -15.19
C GLU A 559 -33.93 1.36 -13.84
N ASP A 560 -32.83 1.96 -13.40
CA ASP A 560 -32.16 1.71 -12.12
C ASP A 560 -33.01 2.17 -10.92
N MET A 561 -33.62 3.35 -11.02
CA MET A 561 -34.52 3.90 -10.01
C MET A 561 -35.80 3.07 -9.88
N TYR A 562 -36.33 2.58 -11.00
CA TYR A 562 -37.44 1.63 -10.98
C TYR A 562 -37.05 0.33 -10.29
N PHE A 563 -35.87 -0.22 -10.60
CA PHE A 563 -35.37 -1.45 -9.98
C PHE A 563 -35.28 -1.30 -8.46
N TRP A 564 -34.64 -0.25 -7.95
CA TRP A 564 -34.51 -0.06 -6.50
C TRP A 564 -35.85 0.22 -5.80
N LYS A 565 -36.78 0.91 -6.47
CA LYS A 565 -38.14 1.05 -5.96
C LYS A 565 -38.82 -0.33 -5.85
N ASN A 566 -38.75 -1.14 -6.90
CA ASN A 566 -39.29 -2.49 -6.92
C ASN A 566 -38.62 -3.40 -5.86
N TRP A 567 -37.30 -3.27 -5.67
CA TRP A 567 -36.51 -3.95 -4.64
C TRP A 567 -37.07 -3.70 -3.25
N ARG A 568 -37.23 -2.43 -2.88
CA ARG A 568 -37.77 -2.04 -1.57
C ARG A 568 -39.24 -2.43 -1.42
N GLU A 569 -40.07 -2.20 -2.42
CA GLU A 569 -41.50 -2.56 -2.38
C GLU A 569 -41.73 -4.08 -2.28
N SER A 570 -40.74 -4.88 -2.68
CA SER A 570 -40.74 -6.34 -2.54
C SER A 570 -40.19 -6.81 -1.18
N GLY A 571 -39.83 -5.87 -0.29
CA GLY A 571 -39.32 -6.14 1.06
C GLY A 571 -37.84 -6.49 1.10
N ASN A 572 -37.07 -6.26 0.03
CA ASN A 572 -35.63 -6.48 0.03
C ASN A 572 -34.87 -5.26 0.57
N ASN A 573 -33.71 -5.52 1.18
CA ASN A 573 -32.85 -4.49 1.74
C ASN A 573 -31.55 -4.29 0.93
N ILE A 574 -30.96 -3.10 1.03
CA ILE A 574 -29.64 -2.78 0.48
C ILE A 574 -28.83 -2.03 1.54
N SER A 575 -27.55 -2.34 1.63
CA SER A 575 -26.60 -1.62 2.48
C SER A 575 -25.37 -1.18 1.70
N LEU A 576 -24.87 0.00 2.04
CA LEU A 576 -23.58 0.53 1.60
C LEU A 576 -22.54 0.22 2.67
N THR A 577 -21.33 -0.20 2.29
CA THR A 577 -20.20 -0.31 3.23
C THR A 577 -19.27 0.89 3.10
N PRO A 578 -18.95 1.61 4.19
CA PRO A 578 -17.94 2.68 4.15
C PRO A 578 -16.51 2.13 4.08
N GLN A 579 -16.32 0.83 4.32
CA GLN A 579 -15.00 0.17 4.32
C GLN A 579 -14.43 -0.04 2.91
N VAL A 580 -15.27 0.08 1.87
CA VAL A 580 -14.85 -0.17 0.48
C VAL A 580 -15.22 1.01 -0.41
N SER A 581 -14.21 1.65 -1.01
CA SER A 581 -14.38 2.75 -1.96
C SER A 581 -13.82 2.38 -3.34
N ILE A 582 -14.65 2.44 -4.38
CA ILE A 582 -14.27 2.10 -5.75
C ILE A 582 -14.27 3.34 -6.66
N GLY A 583 -13.45 3.29 -7.71
CA GLY A 583 -13.36 4.37 -8.70
C GLY A 583 -14.43 4.29 -9.78
N HIS A 584 -14.75 5.45 -10.35
CA HIS A 584 -15.56 5.59 -11.57
C HIS A 584 -14.67 6.08 -12.71
N MET A 585 -14.36 5.22 -13.68
CA MET A 585 -13.56 5.56 -14.85
C MET A 585 -14.34 6.46 -15.79
N GLN A 586 -13.69 7.52 -16.24
CA GLN A 586 -14.31 8.53 -17.09
C GLN A 586 -13.28 9.10 -18.06
N LEU A 587 -13.77 9.48 -19.24
CA LEU A 587 -12.94 10.14 -20.24
C LEU A 587 -12.83 11.63 -19.90
N MET A 588 -11.61 12.14 -19.91
CA MET A 588 -11.32 13.57 -19.75
C MET A 588 -10.47 14.05 -20.91
N ILE A 589 -10.74 15.26 -21.38
CA ILE A 589 -9.86 15.96 -22.32
C ILE A 589 -8.79 16.68 -21.51
N THR A 590 -7.53 16.47 -21.87
CA THR A 590 -6.40 17.24 -21.31
C THR A 590 -6.02 18.33 -22.30
N TRP A 591 -6.34 19.57 -21.96
CA TRP A 591 -5.99 20.76 -22.73
C TRP A 591 -4.61 21.28 -22.31
N PRO A 592 -3.82 21.86 -23.23
CA PRO A 592 -2.62 22.58 -22.85
C PRO A 592 -2.98 23.74 -21.92
N GLY A 593 -2.09 24.07 -20.98
CA GLY A 593 -2.21 25.30 -20.20
C GLY A 593 -2.03 26.54 -21.08
N LYS A 594 -2.21 27.73 -20.51
CA LYS A 594 -1.83 28.98 -21.20
C LYS A 594 -0.35 28.92 -21.59
N PHE A 595 0.02 29.54 -22.71
CA PHE A 595 1.39 29.57 -23.22
C PHE A 595 2.28 30.54 -22.41
N GLU A 596 2.36 30.27 -21.11
CA GLU A 596 3.01 31.05 -20.06
C GLU A 596 3.82 30.08 -19.20
N ARG A 597 4.98 30.53 -18.71
CA ARG A 597 5.89 29.69 -17.91
C ARG A 597 5.22 29.31 -16.59
N GLY A 598 5.07 28.01 -16.34
CA GLY A 598 4.46 27.47 -15.11
C GLY A 598 2.97 27.11 -15.22
N SER A 599 2.35 27.26 -16.39
CA SER A 599 0.97 26.82 -16.62
C SER A 599 0.82 25.30 -16.50
N LYS A 600 -0.25 24.86 -15.84
CA LYS A 600 -0.64 23.45 -15.74
C LYS A 600 -1.63 23.08 -16.86
N PRO A 601 -1.65 21.80 -17.29
CA PRO A 601 -2.73 21.28 -18.14
C PRO A 601 -4.10 21.49 -17.50
N VAL A 602 -5.13 21.63 -18.33
CA VAL A 602 -6.53 21.74 -17.88
C VAL A 602 -7.25 20.46 -18.24
N HIS A 603 -7.71 19.72 -17.24
CA HIS A 603 -8.54 18.52 -17.44
C HIS A 603 -10.01 18.92 -17.46
N GLN A 604 -10.75 18.48 -18.48
CA GLN A 604 -12.16 18.81 -18.64
C GLN A 604 -12.96 17.57 -19.01
N TYR A 605 -14.05 17.32 -18.28
CA TYR A 605 -15.04 16.30 -18.64
C TYR A 605 -15.69 16.58 -20.00
N LEU A 606 -16.02 15.55 -20.77
CA LEU A 606 -16.55 15.71 -22.13
C LEU A 606 -17.88 16.50 -22.14
N ASN A 607 -18.82 16.20 -21.24
CA ASN A 607 -20.09 16.95 -21.23
C ASN A 607 -19.89 18.42 -20.83
N ASN A 608 -18.84 18.73 -20.06
CA ASN A 608 -18.49 20.12 -19.75
C ASN A 608 -17.99 20.87 -21.00
N VAL A 609 -17.41 20.18 -21.99
CA VAL A 609 -17.01 20.82 -23.26
C VAL A 609 -18.23 21.23 -24.06
N GLU A 610 -19.24 20.36 -24.16
CA GLU A 610 -20.48 20.65 -24.88
C GLU A 610 -21.28 21.78 -24.22
N LYS A 611 -21.37 21.76 -22.89
CA LYS A 611 -22.15 22.74 -22.11
C LYS A 611 -21.45 24.07 -21.91
N LYS A 612 -20.14 24.06 -21.60
CA LYS A 612 -19.37 25.25 -21.18
C LYS A 612 -18.37 25.72 -22.23
N GLY A 613 -18.19 24.97 -23.31
CA GLY A 613 -17.16 25.21 -24.32
C GLY A 613 -15.77 24.77 -23.86
N ILE A 614 -14.80 24.87 -24.78
CA ILE A 614 -13.38 24.62 -24.51
C ILE A 614 -12.74 25.80 -23.77
N PRO A 615 -11.57 25.61 -23.11
CA PRO A 615 -10.85 26.71 -22.47
C PRO A 615 -10.57 27.86 -23.44
N GLU A 616 -10.74 29.10 -22.98
CA GLU A 616 -10.67 30.29 -23.86
C GLU A 616 -9.34 30.41 -24.60
N HIS A 617 -8.22 30.10 -23.93
CA HIS A 617 -6.89 30.14 -24.55
C HIS A 617 -6.65 29.01 -25.57
N CYS A 618 -7.54 28.01 -25.63
CA CYS A 618 -7.54 26.97 -26.64
C CYS A 618 -8.45 27.29 -27.83
N LYS A 619 -9.24 28.37 -27.79
CA LYS A 619 -10.08 28.78 -28.92
C LYS A 619 -9.23 29.41 -30.03
N VAL A 620 -9.50 29.02 -31.27
CA VAL A 620 -8.89 29.66 -32.45
C VAL A 620 -9.43 31.08 -32.56
N SER A 621 -8.53 32.07 -32.64
CA SER A 621 -8.96 33.46 -32.87
C SER A 621 -9.77 33.56 -34.17
N LYS A 622 -10.87 34.29 -34.12
CA LYS A 622 -11.77 34.50 -35.26
C LYS A 622 -11.02 35.04 -36.48
N ASP A 623 -9.92 35.75 -36.30
CA ASP A 623 -9.13 36.30 -37.40
C ASP A 623 -8.43 35.22 -38.25
N TYR A 624 -8.15 34.06 -37.65
CA TYR A 624 -7.46 32.94 -38.30
C TYR A 624 -8.42 31.89 -38.89
N ILE A 625 -9.73 32.02 -38.66
CA ILE A 625 -10.73 31.13 -39.25
C ILE A 625 -10.95 31.53 -40.73
N PRO A 626 -10.74 30.62 -41.70
CA PRO A 626 -10.97 30.89 -43.13
C PRO A 626 -12.36 31.45 -43.40
N LYS A 627 -12.47 32.41 -44.32
CA LYS A 627 -13.77 33.05 -44.66
C LYS A 627 -14.83 32.05 -45.13
N GLN A 628 -14.43 30.92 -45.71
CA GLN A 628 -15.33 29.85 -46.16
C GLN A 628 -16.03 29.10 -45.01
N ILE A 629 -15.52 29.20 -43.78
CA ILE A 629 -16.07 28.56 -42.57
C ILE A 629 -16.86 29.57 -41.72
N LYS A 630 -16.75 30.88 -42.01
CA LYS A 630 -17.43 31.97 -41.28
C LYS A 630 -18.86 32.26 -41.75
N ASN A 631 -19.21 31.82 -42.96
CA ASN A 631 -20.55 31.87 -43.53
C ASN A 631 -21.21 30.50 -43.36
#